data_AF-A0A851P4G6-F1
#
_entry.id   AF-A0A851P4G6-F1
#
_cell.length_a   1.000
_cell.length_b   1.000
_cell.length_c   1.000
_cell.angle_alpha   90.00
_cell.angle_beta   90.00
_cell.angle_gamma   90.00
#
_symmetry.space_group_name_H-M   'P 1'
#
loop_
_entity.id
_entity.type
_entity.pdbx_description
1 polymer ?
#
loop_
_entity_poly.entity_id
_entity_poly.type
_entity_poly.pdbx_seq_one_letter_code
_entity_poly.pdbx_strand_id
1 'polypeptide(L)'
;RQQHPDFFQWLCMERLALCCPPGTYGPECLRESLGRQGGTHSRGGGPMCHPTPWGLSGTPVLCPADIDECGTEMAHCRANQFCVNTEGSYECRDCSTACIGCMGAGPARCKKCNKGYRRDGAKCLDVDECSSSEEPVCPGVQEVCENTEGGYRCVCAQGHVRRDGQCVEDRPPDAPEKGFFDDVTDDEVVVLQQMFFGVMICALATLAAKGDMVFTAIFIGAVAAMAGYWLSDRSDRVLDGFMKGR
;
A
#
# COMPACT_ATOMS: atom_id res chain seq x y z
N ARG A 1 58.72 14.04 -18.36
CA ARG A 1 57.30 14.04 -18.80
C ARG A 1 56.51 14.78 -17.72
N GLN A 2 56.34 16.09 -17.85
CA GLN A 2 55.59 16.88 -16.86
C GLN A 2 54.11 16.52 -17.00
N GLN A 3 53.56 15.90 -15.96
CA GLN A 3 52.12 15.71 -15.83
C GLN A 3 51.54 17.07 -15.48
N HIS A 4 50.90 17.71 -16.45
CA HIS A 4 50.12 18.92 -16.19
C HIS A 4 48.88 18.51 -15.38
N PRO A 5 48.48 19.26 -14.34
CA PRO A 5 47.26 18.98 -13.60
C PRO A 5 46.03 19.12 -14.51
N ASP A 6 44.95 18.42 -14.19
CA ASP A 6 43.70 18.46 -14.94
C ASP A 6 43.23 19.91 -15.14
N PHE A 7 42.67 20.21 -16.31
CA PHE A 7 42.22 21.56 -16.70
C PHE A 7 41.30 22.21 -15.64
N PHE A 8 40.44 21.41 -15.00
CA PHE A 8 39.56 21.80 -13.90
C PHE A 8 40.31 22.18 -12.61
N GLN A 9 41.38 21.45 -12.32
CA GLN A 9 42.25 21.66 -11.16
C GLN A 9 43.16 22.89 -11.35
N TRP A 10 43.52 23.19 -12.61
CA TRP A 10 44.24 24.42 -12.96
C TRP A 10 43.35 25.67 -12.87
N LEU A 11 42.07 25.54 -13.20
CA LEU A 11 41.10 26.64 -13.16
C LEU A 11 40.38 26.80 -11.82
N CYS A 12 40.63 25.95 -10.81
CA CYS A 12 39.89 25.92 -9.55
C CYS A 12 38.36 25.87 -9.74
N MET A 13 37.86 25.10 -10.71
CA MET A 13 36.43 24.94 -10.98
C MET A 13 36.04 23.47 -10.97
N GLU A 14 34.96 23.14 -10.26
CA GLU A 14 34.46 21.76 -10.18
C GLU A 14 33.59 21.36 -11.39
N ARG A 15 32.97 22.32 -12.08
CA ARG A 15 32.14 22.11 -13.27
C ARG A 15 32.28 23.29 -14.25
N LEU A 16 32.26 22.99 -15.55
CA LEU A 16 32.15 24.00 -16.61
C LEU A 16 30.66 24.18 -16.94
N ALA A 17 30.06 25.31 -16.59
CA ALA A 17 28.72 25.67 -17.05
C ALA A 17 28.84 26.28 -18.46
N LEU A 18 28.53 25.47 -19.49
CA LEU A 18 28.52 25.92 -20.88
C LEU A 18 27.13 26.45 -21.22
N CYS A 19 27.06 27.72 -21.59
CA CYS A 19 25.84 28.36 -22.06
C CYS A 19 25.52 27.90 -23.51
N CYS A 20 24.25 27.59 -23.79
CA CYS A 20 23.78 27.18 -25.12
C CYS A 20 23.55 28.38 -26.07
N PRO A 21 23.66 28.20 -27.40
CA PRO A 21 23.29 29.24 -28.38
C PRO A 21 21.84 29.74 -28.20
N PRO A 22 21.51 30.98 -28.62
CA PRO A 22 20.15 31.50 -28.52
C PRO A 22 19.11 30.58 -29.18
N GLY A 23 18.06 30.22 -28.42
CA GLY A 23 16.99 29.33 -28.87
C GLY A 23 17.29 27.83 -28.71
N THR A 24 18.29 27.46 -27.90
CA THR A 24 18.55 26.06 -27.55
C THR A 24 18.67 25.84 -26.04
N TYR A 25 18.27 24.65 -25.58
CA TYR A 25 18.13 24.32 -24.15
C TYR A 25 18.57 22.86 -23.86
N GLY A 26 18.81 22.54 -22.59
CA GLY A 26 19.20 21.20 -22.12
C GLY A 26 20.71 20.89 -22.23
N PRO A 27 21.15 19.70 -21.76
CA PRO A 27 22.57 19.32 -21.72
C PRO A 27 23.21 19.18 -23.11
N GLU A 28 22.40 19.01 -24.15
CA GLU A 28 22.83 18.86 -25.55
C GLU A 28 22.56 20.13 -26.39
N CYS A 29 22.04 21.21 -25.81
CA CYS A 29 21.70 22.45 -26.52
C CYS A 29 20.81 22.21 -27.76
N LEU A 30 19.66 21.56 -27.58
CA LEU A 30 18.70 21.28 -28.66
C LEU A 30 17.73 22.44 -28.87
N ARG A 31 17.32 22.70 -30.12
CA ARG A 31 16.30 23.71 -30.46
C ARG A 31 14.92 23.19 -30.10
N GLU A 32 14.13 24.00 -29.38
CA GLU A 32 12.72 23.72 -29.20
C GLU A 32 12.01 23.85 -30.56
N SER A 33 11.48 22.74 -31.08
CA SER A 33 10.70 22.76 -32.30
C SER A 33 9.36 23.42 -32.01
N LEU A 34 9.21 24.68 -32.44
CA LEU A 34 7.92 25.35 -32.58
C LEU A 34 7.01 24.53 -33.52
N GLY A 35 6.29 23.57 -32.95
CA GLY A 35 5.53 22.59 -33.71
C GLY A 35 4.52 21.80 -32.88
N ARG A 36 3.31 22.37 -32.77
CA ARG A 36 2.01 21.68 -32.78
C ARG A 36 1.62 20.80 -31.56
N GLN A 37 0.62 21.31 -30.83
CA GLN A 37 -0.46 20.62 -30.10
C GLN A 37 -0.13 19.37 -29.25
N GLY A 38 -0.35 19.48 -27.92
CA GLY A 38 -0.93 18.37 -27.15
C GLY A 38 -0.04 17.62 -26.15
N GLY A 39 0.90 18.28 -25.45
CA GLY A 39 1.70 17.64 -24.40
C GLY A 39 1.93 18.56 -23.19
N THR A 40 1.94 17.98 -22.00
CA THR A 40 2.23 18.60 -20.69
C THR A 40 3.69 19.03 -20.57
N HIS A 41 4.15 19.97 -21.41
CA HIS A 41 5.47 20.56 -21.28
C HIS A 41 5.34 22.00 -20.81
N SER A 42 5.89 22.25 -19.62
CA SER A 42 6.19 23.57 -19.08
C SER A 42 6.82 24.43 -20.18
N ARG A 43 6.22 25.58 -20.48
CA ARG A 43 6.78 26.52 -21.45
C ARG A 43 8.16 26.95 -20.95
N GLY A 44 9.20 26.57 -21.69
CA GLY A 44 10.59 26.68 -21.28
C GLY A 44 11.02 28.11 -20.97
N GLY A 45 11.40 28.34 -19.71
CA GLY A 45 12.08 29.53 -19.21
C GLY A 45 13.60 29.37 -19.18
N GLY A 46 14.17 28.54 -20.07
CA GLY A 46 15.61 28.29 -20.06
C GLY A 46 16.44 29.57 -20.25
N PRO A 47 17.70 29.60 -19.75
CA PRO A 47 18.46 30.82 -19.56
C PRO A 47 18.67 31.58 -20.87
N MET A 48 18.06 32.76 -21.00
CA MET A 48 18.42 33.68 -22.08
C MET A 48 19.76 34.34 -21.73
N CYS A 49 20.80 33.96 -22.46
CA CYS A 49 22.07 34.67 -22.45
C CYS A 49 21.89 36.02 -23.14
N HIS A 50 21.65 37.08 -22.39
CA HIS A 50 21.80 38.43 -22.94
C HIS A 50 23.30 38.71 -23.12
N PRO A 51 23.76 39.07 -24.34
CA PRO A 51 25.08 39.67 -24.47
C PRO A 51 25.05 40.98 -23.69
N THR A 52 25.89 41.10 -22.66
CA THR A 52 26.14 42.40 -22.04
C THR A 52 26.55 43.38 -23.13
N PRO A 53 26.04 44.63 -23.16
CA PRO A 53 26.39 45.58 -24.22
C PRO A 53 27.86 46.04 -24.20
N TRP A 54 28.64 45.55 -23.23
CA TRP A 54 29.97 46.04 -22.92
C TRP A 54 30.96 44.92 -23.17
N GLY A 55 31.47 44.89 -24.40
CA GLY A 55 32.54 44.00 -24.83
C GLY A 55 33.82 44.25 -24.04
N LEU A 56 33.96 43.57 -22.91
CA LEU A 56 35.25 43.37 -22.24
C LEU A 56 35.68 41.93 -22.49
N SER A 57 36.61 41.79 -23.42
CA SER A 57 37.34 40.56 -23.71
C SER A 57 38.05 40.08 -22.45
N GLY A 58 37.47 39.11 -21.74
CA GLY A 58 38.14 38.39 -20.66
C GLY A 58 37.38 38.19 -19.35
N THR A 59 36.13 38.65 -19.21
CA THR A 59 35.31 38.24 -18.05
C THR A 59 34.66 36.88 -18.34
N PRO A 60 34.72 35.90 -17.42
CA PRO A 60 33.94 34.68 -17.57
C PRO A 60 32.48 35.05 -17.72
N VAL A 61 31.82 34.48 -18.74
CA VAL A 61 30.37 34.58 -18.93
C VAL A 61 29.76 33.98 -17.67
N LEU A 62 29.34 34.83 -16.74
CA LEU A 62 28.55 34.40 -15.60
C LEU A 62 27.21 33.98 -16.20
N CYS A 63 27.03 32.68 -16.45
CA CYS A 63 25.72 32.17 -16.82
C CYS A 63 24.78 32.62 -15.69
N PRO A 64 23.68 33.32 -15.99
CA PRO A 64 22.79 33.82 -14.97
C PRO A 64 22.36 32.67 -14.07
N ALA A 65 22.22 32.94 -12.77
CA ALA A 65 21.62 31.99 -11.86
C ALA A 65 20.27 31.50 -12.44
N ASP A 66 19.93 30.25 -12.12
CA ASP A 66 18.65 29.68 -12.46
C ASP A 66 17.49 30.65 -12.13
N ILE A 67 16.56 30.82 -13.07
CA ILE A 67 15.45 31.74 -12.90
C ILE A 67 14.36 30.98 -12.16
N ASP A 68 14.01 31.43 -10.95
CA ASP A 68 12.89 30.83 -10.21
C ASP A 68 11.55 31.23 -10.86
N GLU A 69 11.05 30.43 -11.81
CA GLU A 69 9.78 30.74 -12.48
C GLU A 69 8.58 30.62 -11.53
N CYS A 70 8.70 29.85 -10.45
CA CYS A 70 7.65 29.68 -9.44
C CYS A 70 7.55 30.88 -8.48
N GLY A 71 8.68 31.53 -8.21
CA GLY A 71 8.77 32.76 -7.42
C GLY A 71 8.44 34.03 -8.22
N THR A 72 8.38 33.92 -9.55
CA THR A 72 7.98 34.98 -10.48
C THR A 72 6.59 34.72 -11.04
N GLU A 73 6.05 35.64 -11.86
CA GLU A 73 4.75 35.47 -12.53
C GLU A 73 4.85 34.65 -13.83
N MET A 74 5.97 33.97 -14.08
CA MET A 74 6.24 33.24 -15.32
C MET A 74 5.70 31.80 -15.33
N ALA A 75 5.55 31.18 -14.16
CA ALA A 75 4.99 29.83 -14.05
C ALA A 75 3.46 29.81 -14.23
N HIS A 76 2.98 29.05 -15.21
CA HIS A 76 1.55 28.83 -15.46
C HIS A 76 1.17 27.35 -15.30
N CYS A 77 0.85 26.95 -14.08
CA CYS A 77 0.33 25.62 -13.77
C CYS A 77 -1.21 25.58 -13.79
N ARG A 78 -1.79 24.37 -13.89
CA ARG A 78 -3.26 24.17 -13.85
C ARG A 78 -3.83 24.44 -12.44
N ALA A 79 -5.14 24.60 -12.36
CA ALA A 79 -5.85 24.98 -11.12
C ALA A 79 -5.73 23.98 -9.93
N ASN A 80 -5.19 22.77 -10.13
CA ASN A 80 -4.90 21.80 -9.07
C ASN A 80 -3.45 21.29 -9.10
N GLN A 81 -2.52 22.16 -9.53
CA GLN A 81 -1.10 21.88 -9.59
C GLN A 81 -0.33 22.94 -8.80
N PHE A 82 0.85 22.55 -8.30
CA PHE A 82 1.83 23.44 -7.69
C PHE A 82 3.12 23.43 -8.52
N CYS A 83 3.78 24.59 -8.54
CA CYS A 83 5.04 24.77 -9.25
C CYS A 83 6.23 24.31 -8.39
N VAL A 84 7.20 23.66 -9.01
CA VAL A 84 8.49 23.28 -8.44
C VAL A 84 9.59 23.82 -9.34
N ASN A 85 10.45 24.67 -8.82
CA ASN A 85 11.60 25.19 -9.55
C ASN A 85 12.65 24.09 -9.73
N THR A 86 13.21 23.97 -10.93
CA THR A 86 14.23 22.99 -11.30
C THR A 86 15.38 23.68 -12.03
N GLU A 87 16.58 23.11 -12.03
CA GLU A 87 17.70 23.76 -12.70
C GLU A 87 17.44 23.89 -14.22
N GLY A 88 17.27 25.13 -14.69
CA GLY A 88 17.00 25.51 -16.08
C GLY A 88 15.52 25.50 -16.49
N SER A 89 14.56 25.22 -15.58
CA SER A 89 13.11 25.18 -15.88
C SER A 89 12.23 25.07 -14.61
N TYR A 90 10.92 24.90 -14.78
CA TYR A 90 10.00 24.50 -13.70
C TYR A 90 9.15 23.28 -14.07
N GLU A 91 8.69 22.58 -13.05
CA GLU A 91 7.75 21.46 -13.15
C GLU A 91 6.44 21.79 -12.43
N CYS A 92 5.31 21.49 -13.07
CA CYS A 92 4.00 21.53 -12.41
C CYS A 92 3.63 20.14 -11.91
N ARG A 93 3.44 19.98 -10.60
CA ARG A 93 3.05 18.72 -9.96
C ARG A 93 1.63 18.79 -9.42
N ASP A 94 0.92 17.68 -9.45
CA ASP A 94 -0.46 17.63 -8.97
C ASP A 94 -0.56 17.72 -7.45
N CYS A 95 -1.62 18.36 -6.98
CA CYS A 95 -1.95 18.42 -5.56
C CYS A 95 -2.41 17.06 -5.01
N SER A 96 -2.31 16.88 -3.70
CA SER A 96 -2.91 15.74 -3.01
C SER A 96 -4.44 15.71 -3.21
N THR A 97 -5.03 14.52 -3.35
CA THR A 97 -6.48 14.28 -3.44
C THR A 97 -7.26 14.89 -2.27
N ALA A 98 -6.61 15.02 -1.12
CA ALA A 98 -7.15 15.66 0.08
C ALA A 98 -7.43 17.18 -0.09
N CYS A 99 -7.05 17.78 -1.22
CA CYS A 99 -6.93 19.22 -1.35
C CYS A 99 -7.60 19.78 -2.61
N ILE A 100 -8.34 20.87 -2.44
CA ILE A 100 -8.86 21.70 -3.54
C ILE A 100 -7.85 22.84 -3.72
N GLY A 101 -6.80 22.53 -4.49
CA GLY A 101 -5.65 23.41 -4.69
C GLY A 101 -4.64 23.36 -3.53
N CYS A 102 -3.36 23.50 -3.90
CA CYS A 102 -2.23 23.40 -2.99
C CYS A 102 -1.14 24.43 -3.33
N MET A 103 -0.21 24.60 -2.40
CA MET A 103 1.00 25.42 -2.53
C MET A 103 2.28 24.56 -2.50
N GLY A 104 2.12 23.25 -2.50
CA GLY A 104 3.21 22.31 -2.41
C GLY A 104 2.72 20.87 -2.25
N ALA A 105 3.67 19.96 -2.11
CA ALA A 105 3.38 18.53 -2.01
C ALA A 105 2.65 18.15 -0.70
N GLY A 106 1.86 17.08 -0.79
CA GLY A 106 1.19 16.44 0.34
C GLY A 106 -0.02 17.19 0.89
N PRO A 107 -0.66 16.63 1.94
CA PRO A 107 -1.89 17.19 2.52
C PRO A 107 -1.65 18.40 3.44
N ALA A 108 -0.40 18.76 3.71
CA ALA A 108 0.00 19.83 4.64
C ALA A 108 0.02 21.24 4.03
N ARG A 109 0.01 21.35 2.71
CA ARG A 109 0.17 22.63 1.98
C ARG A 109 -1.06 22.96 1.17
N CYS A 110 -2.22 22.74 1.76
CA CYS A 110 -3.50 22.80 1.05
C CYS A 110 -4.21 24.11 1.30
N LYS A 111 -4.61 24.77 0.20
CA LYS A 111 -5.38 26.03 0.25
C LYS A 111 -6.73 25.77 0.89
N LYS A 112 -7.40 24.69 0.46
CA LYS A 112 -8.65 24.21 1.03
C LYS A 112 -8.67 22.69 1.05
N CYS A 113 -9.24 22.09 2.10
CA CYS A 113 -9.44 20.64 2.15
C CYS A 113 -10.59 20.24 1.23
N ASN A 114 -10.45 19.08 0.61
CA ASN A 114 -11.48 18.48 -0.23
C ASN A 114 -12.64 17.95 0.62
N LYS A 115 -13.75 17.59 -0.02
CA LYS A 115 -14.88 16.94 0.67
C LYS A 115 -14.41 15.60 1.26
N GLY A 116 -14.89 15.27 2.46
CA GLY A 116 -14.41 14.10 3.23
C GLY A 116 -13.12 14.36 4.00
N TYR A 117 -12.54 15.57 3.94
CA TYR A 117 -11.33 15.92 4.69
C TYR A 117 -11.57 17.11 5.61
N ARG A 118 -11.05 17.03 6.84
CA ARG A 118 -11.04 18.11 7.82
C ARG A 118 -9.66 18.72 7.96
N ARG A 119 -9.62 20.03 8.22
CA ARG A 119 -8.38 20.71 8.52
C ARG A 119 -7.97 20.44 9.97
N ASP A 120 -6.80 19.85 10.15
CA ASP A 120 -6.14 19.67 11.44
C ASP A 120 -4.80 20.40 11.42
N GLY A 121 -4.79 21.60 12.01
CA GLY A 121 -3.69 22.56 11.87
C GLY A 121 -3.44 22.94 10.41
N ALA A 122 -2.26 22.61 9.89
CA ALA A 122 -1.89 22.85 8.49
C ALA A 122 -2.29 21.71 7.54
N LYS A 123 -2.66 20.53 8.06
CA LYS A 123 -2.90 19.32 7.27
C LYS A 123 -4.39 19.10 7.03
N CYS A 124 -4.72 18.60 5.85
CA CYS A 124 -6.04 18.02 5.58
C CYS A 124 -5.98 16.53 5.94
N LEU A 125 -6.71 16.15 6.98
CA LEU A 125 -6.84 14.77 7.40
C LEU A 125 -8.20 14.24 6.95
N ASP A 126 -8.22 12.98 6.59
CA ASP A 126 -9.43 12.26 6.27
C ASP A 126 -10.40 12.28 7.46
N VAL A 127 -11.69 12.44 7.17
CA VAL A 127 -12.74 12.39 8.19
C VAL A 127 -13.17 10.94 8.29
N ASP A 128 -12.96 10.34 9.46
CA ASP A 128 -13.49 8.99 9.70
C ASP A 128 -14.98 9.09 10.01
N GLU A 129 -15.80 9.01 8.97
CA GLU A 129 -17.25 9.05 9.16
C GLU A 129 -17.74 7.84 9.99
N CYS A 130 -17.09 6.68 9.87
CA CYS A 130 -17.44 5.45 10.58
C CYS A 130 -17.22 5.53 12.10
N SER A 131 -16.36 6.43 12.57
CA SER A 131 -16.13 6.69 13.99
C SER A 131 -17.21 7.55 14.66
N SER A 132 -18.15 8.11 13.89
CA SER A 132 -19.24 8.95 14.42
C SER A 132 -20.21 8.12 15.27
N SER A 133 -20.48 8.60 16.49
CA SER A 133 -21.37 7.90 17.45
C SER A 133 -22.84 8.31 17.36
N GLU A 134 -23.17 9.35 16.60
CA GLU A 134 -24.50 9.98 16.68
C GLU A 134 -25.51 9.41 15.68
N GLU A 135 -25.08 8.91 14.53
CA GLU A 135 -25.97 8.31 13.51
C GLU A 135 -25.30 7.15 12.77
N PRO A 136 -26.04 6.06 12.46
CA PRO A 136 -25.52 4.99 11.62
C PRO A 136 -25.25 5.52 10.22
N VAL A 137 -23.97 5.58 9.88
CA VAL A 137 -23.43 6.06 8.58
C VAL A 137 -23.94 5.22 7.41
N CYS A 138 -24.15 3.92 7.67
CA CYS A 138 -24.66 2.94 6.72
C CYS A 138 -26.13 2.61 7.04
N PRO A 139 -27.07 2.85 6.12
CA PRO A 139 -28.50 2.67 6.38
C PRO A 139 -28.97 1.21 6.30
N GLY A 140 -28.18 0.31 5.67
CA GLY A 140 -28.62 -1.07 5.44
C GLY A 140 -28.41 -1.98 6.64
N VAL A 141 -29.27 -3.00 6.74
CA VAL A 141 -29.13 -4.10 7.69
C VAL A 141 -27.95 -4.99 7.31
N GLN A 142 -27.19 -5.46 8.30
CA GLN A 142 -25.98 -6.28 8.08
C GLN A 142 -24.92 -5.57 7.22
N GLU A 143 -24.82 -4.25 7.32
CA GLU A 143 -23.76 -3.45 6.72
C GLU A 143 -22.73 -3.03 7.77
N VAL A 144 -21.47 -3.00 7.36
CA VAL A 144 -20.34 -2.48 8.13
C VAL A 144 -19.78 -1.27 7.38
N CYS A 145 -19.54 -0.20 8.13
CA CYS A 145 -18.89 0.99 7.60
C CYS A 145 -17.38 0.76 7.50
N GLU A 146 -16.81 0.96 6.31
CA GLU A 146 -15.38 1.02 6.09
C GLU A 146 -14.97 2.44 5.70
N ASN A 147 -14.12 3.05 6.53
CA ASN A 147 -13.55 4.36 6.22
C ASN A 147 -12.54 4.25 5.07
N THR A 148 -12.58 5.19 4.13
CA THR A 148 -11.73 5.23 2.94
C THR A 148 -11.15 6.63 2.74
N GLU A 149 -10.07 6.78 1.99
CA GLU A 149 -9.54 8.13 1.75
C GLU A 149 -10.54 9.00 0.96
N GLY A 150 -11.04 10.05 1.59
CA GLY A 150 -11.99 11.02 1.04
C GLY A 150 -13.47 10.69 1.28
N GLY A 151 -13.77 9.67 2.09
CA GLY A 151 -15.13 9.33 2.52
C GLY A 151 -15.25 7.89 3.01
N TYR A 152 -16.41 7.26 2.87
CA TYR A 152 -16.63 5.90 3.38
C TYR A 152 -17.35 5.02 2.37
N ARG A 153 -17.32 3.71 2.61
CA ARG A 153 -18.17 2.74 1.90
C ARG A 153 -18.84 1.79 2.88
N CYS A 154 -20.06 1.39 2.55
CA CYS A 154 -20.81 0.40 3.30
C CYS A 154 -20.64 -0.96 2.63
N VAL A 155 -20.03 -1.90 3.33
CA VAL A 155 -19.83 -3.28 2.87
C VAL A 155 -20.74 -4.22 3.64
N CYS A 156 -21.09 -5.36 3.06
CA CYS A 156 -21.84 -6.36 3.80
C CYS A 156 -20.98 -6.97 4.92
N ALA A 157 -21.60 -7.24 6.06
CA ALA A 157 -20.97 -7.92 7.18
C ALA A 157 -20.42 -9.28 6.76
N GLN A 158 -19.50 -9.84 7.55
CA GLN A 158 -18.90 -11.14 7.27
C GLN A 158 -20.00 -12.21 7.05
N GLY A 159 -19.84 -13.01 5.99
CA GLY A 159 -20.82 -14.02 5.61
C GLY A 159 -22.07 -13.49 4.90
N HIS A 160 -22.09 -12.21 4.51
CA HIS A 160 -23.18 -11.62 3.73
C HIS A 160 -22.68 -11.10 2.37
N VAL A 161 -23.52 -11.21 1.35
CA VAL A 161 -23.29 -10.68 -0.01
C VAL A 161 -24.39 -9.71 -0.40
N ARG A 162 -24.02 -8.72 -1.21
CA ARG A 162 -24.98 -7.73 -1.74
C ARG A 162 -25.83 -8.38 -2.85
N ARG A 163 -27.12 -8.56 -2.61
CA ARG A 163 -28.13 -8.95 -3.62
C ARG A 163 -29.30 -7.99 -3.59
N ASP A 164 -29.73 -7.51 -4.74
CA ASP A 164 -30.85 -6.57 -4.89
C ASP A 164 -30.76 -5.31 -4.01
N GLY A 165 -29.55 -4.81 -3.78
CA GLY A 165 -29.33 -3.64 -2.93
C GLY A 165 -29.46 -3.92 -1.43
N GLN A 166 -29.50 -5.19 -1.01
CA GLN A 166 -29.56 -5.61 0.39
C GLN A 166 -28.45 -6.63 0.71
N CYS A 167 -27.96 -6.66 1.94
CA CYS A 167 -26.99 -7.67 2.38
C CYS A 167 -27.75 -8.91 2.84
N VAL A 168 -27.52 -10.03 2.16
CA VAL A 168 -28.13 -11.33 2.48
C VAL A 168 -27.04 -12.33 2.82
N GLU A 169 -27.33 -13.29 3.69
CA GLU A 169 -26.38 -14.35 4.03
C GLU A 169 -25.90 -15.08 2.77
N ASP A 170 -24.58 -15.19 2.63
CA ASP A 170 -23.94 -15.98 1.59
C ASP A 170 -23.93 -17.44 2.03
N ARG A 171 -25.13 -18.04 2.11
CA ARG A 171 -25.26 -19.48 2.26
C ARG A 171 -25.16 -20.11 0.87
N PRO A 172 -24.13 -20.91 0.59
CA PRO A 172 -24.16 -21.79 -0.58
C PRO A 172 -25.38 -22.70 -0.46
N PRO A 173 -26.14 -22.94 -1.54
CA PRO A 173 -27.34 -23.78 -1.50
C PRO A 173 -27.11 -25.20 -0.95
N ASP A 174 -25.85 -25.64 -0.82
CA ASP A 174 -25.45 -26.97 -0.36
C ASP A 174 -24.39 -26.99 0.76
N ALA A 175 -24.20 -25.89 1.49
CA ALA A 175 -23.27 -25.92 2.63
C ALA A 175 -23.91 -26.65 3.84
N PRO A 176 -23.34 -27.76 4.33
CA PRO A 176 -23.77 -28.35 5.60
C PRO A 176 -23.56 -27.32 6.71
N GLU A 177 -24.48 -27.27 7.68
CA GLU A 177 -24.38 -26.40 8.86
C GLU A 177 -23.04 -26.65 9.57
N LYS A 178 -22.05 -25.80 9.30
CA LYS A 178 -20.81 -25.80 10.08
C LYS A 178 -21.16 -25.25 11.45
N GLY A 179 -21.35 -26.18 12.38
CA GLY A 179 -21.48 -25.87 13.79
C GLY A 179 -20.22 -25.16 14.30
N PHE A 180 -20.40 -24.42 15.37
CA PHE A 180 -19.41 -23.62 16.11
C PHE A 180 -18.10 -24.35 16.53
N PHE A 181 -17.93 -25.63 16.21
CA PHE A 181 -16.76 -26.45 16.53
C PHE A 181 -15.93 -26.87 15.29
N ASP A 182 -16.30 -26.45 14.07
CA ASP A 182 -15.55 -26.75 12.84
C ASP A 182 -14.22 -25.98 12.71
N ASP A 183 -13.92 -25.07 13.66
CA ASP A 183 -12.63 -24.37 13.77
C ASP A 183 -11.72 -24.99 14.84
N VAL A 184 -11.86 -26.28 15.11
CA VAL A 184 -10.77 -27.08 15.68
C VAL A 184 -10.13 -27.79 14.51
N THR A 185 -9.03 -27.24 14.01
CA THR A 185 -8.22 -27.89 12.99
C THR A 185 -7.80 -29.26 13.50
N ASP A 186 -7.89 -30.29 12.65
CA ASP A 186 -7.45 -31.67 12.97
C ASP A 186 -6.05 -31.70 13.61
N ASP A 187 -5.21 -30.71 13.31
CA ASP A 187 -3.88 -30.52 13.88
C ASP A 187 -3.87 -30.24 15.40
N GLU A 188 -4.80 -29.44 15.93
CA GLU A 188 -4.89 -29.19 17.39
C GLU A 188 -5.46 -30.39 18.15
N VAL A 189 -6.38 -31.14 17.53
CA VAL A 189 -6.93 -32.38 18.13
C VAL A 189 -5.85 -33.45 18.27
N VAL A 190 -4.97 -33.58 17.27
CA VAL A 190 -3.85 -34.54 17.31
C VAL A 190 -2.87 -34.19 18.45
N VAL A 191 -2.60 -32.91 18.69
CA VAL A 191 -1.71 -32.47 19.79
C VAL A 191 -2.34 -32.74 21.16
N LEU A 192 -3.62 -32.40 21.35
CA LEU A 192 -4.36 -32.70 22.59
C LEU A 192 -4.47 -34.22 22.84
N GLN A 193 -4.69 -34.99 21.78
CA GLN A 193 -4.77 -36.45 21.84
C GLN A 193 -3.40 -37.07 22.21
N GLN A 194 -2.30 -36.55 21.68
CA GLN A 194 -0.94 -36.99 22.05
C GLN A 194 -0.62 -36.68 23.52
N MET A 195 -1.03 -35.52 24.03
CA MET A 195 -0.87 -35.19 25.46
C MET A 195 -1.70 -36.12 26.36
N PHE A 196 -2.93 -36.46 25.95
CA PHE A 196 -3.78 -37.38 26.70
C PHE A 196 -3.21 -38.80 26.75
N PHE A 197 -2.73 -39.32 25.61
CA PHE A 197 -2.08 -40.64 25.58
C PHE A 197 -0.81 -40.68 26.42
N GLY A 198 -0.02 -39.60 26.47
CA GLY A 198 1.15 -39.50 27.34
C GLY A 198 0.78 -39.62 28.82
N VAL A 199 -0.23 -38.88 29.28
CA VAL A 199 -0.72 -38.95 30.67
C VAL A 199 -1.29 -40.33 30.99
N MET A 200 -2.01 -40.94 30.05
CA MET A 200 -2.56 -42.28 30.21
C MET A 200 -1.48 -43.36 30.33
N ILE A 201 -0.46 -43.32 29.46
CA ILE A 201 0.67 -44.26 29.52
C ILE A 201 1.44 -44.11 30.84
N CYS A 202 1.65 -42.88 31.32
CA CYS A 202 2.26 -42.64 32.64
C CYS A 202 1.42 -43.23 33.79
N ALA A 203 0.09 -43.05 33.77
CA ALA A 203 -0.80 -43.64 34.76
C ALA A 203 -0.77 -45.18 34.71
N LEU A 204 -0.75 -45.77 33.51
CA LEU A 204 -0.65 -47.22 33.33
C LEU A 204 0.68 -47.79 33.82
N ALA A 205 1.80 -47.10 33.58
CA ALA A 205 3.10 -47.49 34.09
C ALA A 205 3.15 -47.47 35.63
N THR A 206 2.53 -46.47 36.25
CA THR A 206 2.47 -46.38 37.73
C THR A 206 1.54 -47.42 38.36
N LEU A 207 0.45 -47.79 37.68
CA LEU A 207 -0.45 -48.87 38.11
C LEU A 207 0.19 -50.26 37.92
N ALA A 208 0.89 -50.49 36.81
CA ALA A 208 1.62 -51.73 36.57
C ALA A 208 2.75 -51.94 37.59
N ALA A 209 3.46 -50.87 37.97
CA ALA A 209 4.47 -50.91 39.03
C ALA A 209 3.90 -51.29 40.42
N LYS A 210 2.61 -51.04 40.65
CA LYS A 210 1.89 -51.43 41.87
C LYS A 210 1.36 -52.88 41.85
N GLY A 211 1.40 -53.56 40.70
CA GLY A 211 1.04 -54.98 40.57
C GLY A 211 -0.46 -55.28 40.38
N ASP A 212 -1.28 -54.27 40.08
CA ASP A 212 -2.72 -54.43 39.89
C ASP A 212 -3.08 -54.90 38.46
N MET A 213 -2.91 -56.20 38.21
CA MET A 213 -3.08 -56.87 36.90
C MET A 213 -4.49 -56.78 36.30
N VAL A 214 -5.51 -56.48 37.10
CA VAL A 214 -6.91 -56.39 36.63
C VAL A 214 -7.16 -55.05 35.91
N PHE A 215 -6.62 -53.96 36.43
CA PHE A 215 -6.82 -52.62 35.86
C PHE A 215 -6.03 -52.45 34.55
N THR A 216 -4.84 -53.05 34.46
CA THR A 216 -4.04 -53.02 33.22
C THR A 216 -4.76 -53.76 32.08
N ALA A 217 -5.39 -54.90 32.34
CA ALA A 217 -6.16 -55.64 31.33
C ALA A 217 -7.40 -54.88 30.84
N ILE A 218 -8.16 -54.24 31.75
CA ILE A 218 -9.34 -53.43 31.41
C ILE A 218 -8.93 -52.25 30.51
N PHE A 219 -7.82 -51.58 30.84
CA PHE A 219 -7.33 -50.45 30.05
C PHE A 219 -6.81 -50.86 28.67
N ILE A 220 -6.06 -51.97 28.56
CA ILE A 220 -5.61 -52.48 27.27
C ILE A 220 -6.81 -52.84 26.38
N GLY A 221 -7.86 -53.42 26.97
CA GLY A 221 -9.12 -53.69 26.27
C GLY A 221 -9.81 -52.42 25.76
N ALA A 222 -9.87 -51.37 26.58
CA ALA A 222 -10.45 -50.08 26.19
C ALA A 222 -9.65 -49.41 25.07
N VAL A 223 -8.32 -49.42 25.14
CA VAL A 223 -7.45 -48.84 24.10
C VAL A 223 -7.58 -49.62 22.79
N ALA A 224 -7.64 -50.96 22.84
CA ALA A 224 -7.85 -51.79 21.66
C ALA A 224 -9.23 -51.55 21.01
N ALA A 225 -10.28 -51.39 21.83
CA ALA A 225 -11.61 -51.08 21.34
C ALA A 225 -11.68 -49.69 20.68
N MET A 226 -11.04 -48.69 21.30
CA MET A 226 -10.95 -47.34 20.74
C MET A 226 -10.15 -47.31 19.44
N ALA A 227 -9.03 -48.04 19.37
CA ALA A 227 -8.24 -48.15 18.14
C ALA A 227 -9.01 -48.88 17.03
N GLY A 228 -9.75 -49.94 17.37
CA GLY A 228 -10.62 -50.65 16.44
C GLY A 228 -11.75 -49.78 15.90
N TYR A 229 -12.40 -49.00 16.77
CA TYR A 229 -13.44 -48.04 16.37
C TYR A 229 -12.89 -46.96 15.43
N TRP A 230 -11.70 -46.43 15.74
CA TRP A 230 -11.04 -45.40 14.92
C TRP A 230 -10.63 -45.91 13.54
N LEU A 231 -10.13 -47.15 13.45
CA LEU A 231 -9.78 -47.80 12.18
C LEU A 231 -11.04 -48.13 11.35
N SER A 232 -12.16 -48.48 11.99
CA SER A 232 -13.44 -48.73 11.31
C SER A 232 -14.01 -47.45 10.70
N ASP A 233 -14.04 -46.36 11.46
CA ASP A 233 -14.56 -45.06 10.99
C ASP A 233 -13.71 -44.49 9.83
N ARG A 234 -12.39 -44.70 9.86
CA ARG A 234 -11.50 -44.34 8.74
C ARG A 234 -11.69 -45.24 7.50
N SER A 235 -12.04 -46.51 7.69
CA SER A 235 -12.35 -47.46 6.60
C SER A 235 -13.65 -47.09 5.88
N ASP A 236 -14.71 -46.75 6.64
CA ASP A 236 -16.02 -46.42 6.09
C ASP A 236 -15.99 -45.14 5.26
N ARG A 237 -15.21 -44.13 5.67
CA ARG A 237 -15.00 -42.89 4.89
C ARG A 237 -14.23 -43.13 3.58
N VAL A 238 -13.28 -44.07 3.56
CA VAL A 238 -12.51 -44.41 2.35
C VAL A 238 -13.35 -45.23 1.37
N LEU A 239 -14.21 -46.14 1.87
CA LEU A 239 -15.13 -46.93 1.04
C LEU A 239 -16.23 -46.06 0.41
N ASP A 240 -16.78 -45.10 1.14
CA ASP A 240 -17.81 -44.19 0.61
C ASP A 240 -17.23 -43.25 -0.46
N GLY A 241 -15.97 -42.83 -0.30
CA GLY A 241 -15.22 -42.09 -1.34
C GLY A 241 -14.96 -42.91 -2.62
N PHE A 242 -14.86 -44.23 -2.52
CA PHE A 242 -14.63 -45.11 -3.68
C PHE A 242 -15.93 -45.48 -4.41
N MET A 243 -17.06 -45.59 -3.69
CA MET A 243 -18.37 -45.89 -4.31
C MET A 243 -19.02 -44.67 -5.00
N LYS A 244 -18.67 -43.45 -4.59
CA LYS A 244 -19.18 -42.22 -5.19
C LYS A 244 -18.38 -41.73 -6.41
N GLY A 245 -17.30 -42.45 -6.75
CA GLY A 245 -16.32 -42.08 -7.79
C GLY A 245 -16.32 -42.96 -9.05
N ARG A 246 -17.46 -43.54 -9.44
CA ARG A 246 -17.61 -44.22 -10.74
C ARG A 246 -18.91 -43.86 -11.43
#